data_AF-A0A218P7A3-F1
#
_entry.id   AF-A0A218P7A3-F1
#
_cell.length_a   1.000
_cell.length_b   1.000
_cell.length_c   1.000
_cell.angle_alpha   90.00
_cell.angle_beta   90.00
_cell.angle_gamma   90.00
#
_symmetry.space_group_name_H-M   'P 1'
#
loop_
_entity.id
_entity.type
_entity.pdbx_description
1 polymer ?
#
loop_
_entity_poly.entity_id
_entity_poly.type
_entity_poly.pdbx_seq_one_letter_code
_entity_poly.pdbx_strand_id
1 'polypeptide(L)'
;MDEKTLRKGERYYKSGKVLWVVKYGDRLFSKVLGTYPYYVELDLRTGENRCTCPLGGDCKHVAAVMKAHESGFYFETFDRHAELFPEAVAMEFLAEVPELALDVILKELRFALSTDESGSEVARLLRRALKLTEATGKREALHFLEDAVEEYKHVFSDYELSLKLEDELRELKTAL
;
A
#
# COMPACT_ATOMS: atom_id res chain seq x y z
N MET A 1 4.33 -0.26 -24.66
CA MET A 1 3.44 -1.31 -24.11
C MET A 1 2.41 -1.84 -25.11
N ASP A 2 2.17 -3.15 -25.11
CA ASP A 2 1.12 -3.80 -25.91
C ASP A 2 -0.28 -3.73 -25.26
N GLU A 3 -1.34 -3.99 -26.05
CA GLU A 3 -2.74 -3.92 -25.58
C GLU A 3 -3.03 -4.89 -24.42
N LYS A 4 -2.43 -6.09 -24.45
CA LYS A 4 -2.61 -7.10 -23.40
C LYS A 4 -2.07 -6.62 -22.06
N THR A 5 -0.97 -5.88 -22.08
CA THR A 5 -0.33 -5.28 -20.91
C THR A 5 -1.17 -4.14 -20.36
N LEU A 6 -1.68 -3.27 -21.23
CA LEU A 6 -2.61 -2.20 -20.84
C LEU A 6 -3.87 -2.76 -20.16
N ARG A 7 -4.51 -3.78 -20.76
CA ARG A 7 -5.68 -4.46 -20.16
C ARG A 7 -5.36 -5.13 -18.82
N LYS A 8 -4.14 -5.65 -18.64
CA LYS A 8 -3.69 -6.18 -17.33
C LYS A 8 -3.50 -5.07 -16.31
N GLY A 9 -2.92 -3.94 -16.71
CA GLY A 9 -2.73 -2.78 -15.84
C GLY A 9 -4.06 -2.20 -15.37
N GLU A 10 -5.04 -2.07 -16.26
CA GLU A 10 -6.38 -1.61 -15.89
C GLU A 10 -7.03 -2.54 -14.85
N ARG A 11 -6.87 -3.86 -15.00
CA ARG A 11 -7.35 -4.82 -13.99
C ARG A 11 -6.63 -4.68 -12.65
N TYR A 12 -5.32 -4.39 -12.66
CA TYR A 12 -4.55 -4.15 -11.44
C TYR A 12 -5.04 -2.89 -10.73
N TYR A 13 -5.26 -1.79 -11.46
CA TYR A 13 -5.83 -0.58 -10.89
C TYR A 13 -7.24 -0.84 -10.31
N LYS A 14 -8.14 -1.45 -11.08
CA LYS A 14 -9.52 -1.75 -10.63
C LYS A 14 -9.59 -2.70 -9.44
N SER A 15 -8.59 -3.57 -9.24
CA SER A 15 -8.50 -4.46 -8.09
C SER A 15 -7.78 -3.83 -6.89
N GLY A 16 -7.51 -2.52 -6.92
CA GLY A 16 -6.92 -1.77 -5.81
C GLY A 16 -5.46 -2.12 -5.56
N LYS A 17 -4.73 -2.60 -6.57
CA LYS A 17 -3.31 -2.99 -6.43
C LYS A 17 -2.36 -1.79 -6.41
N VAL A 18 -2.78 -0.64 -6.92
CA VAL A 18 -2.02 0.61 -6.84
C VAL A 18 -2.30 1.23 -5.47
N LEU A 19 -1.29 1.28 -4.60
CA LEU A 19 -1.47 1.77 -3.23
C LEU A 19 -1.53 3.28 -3.16
N TRP A 20 -0.67 3.95 -3.91
CA TRP A 20 -0.59 5.40 -4.00
C TRP A 20 0.12 5.79 -5.28
N VAL A 21 -0.09 7.02 -5.75
CA VAL A 21 0.68 7.63 -6.83
C VAL A 21 1.06 9.03 -6.39
N VAL A 22 2.34 9.37 -6.50
CA VAL A 22 2.86 10.73 -6.26
C VAL A 22 3.31 11.29 -7.60
N LYS A 23 2.84 12.49 -7.94
CA LYS A 23 3.22 13.25 -9.12
C LYS A 23 4.12 14.41 -8.70
N TYR A 24 5.32 14.49 -9.26
CA TYR A 24 6.24 15.61 -9.12
C TYR A 24 6.64 16.10 -10.52
N GLY A 25 6.12 17.27 -10.91
CA GLY A 25 6.24 17.76 -12.29
C GLY A 25 5.64 16.76 -13.29
N ASP A 26 6.48 16.24 -14.18
CA ASP A 26 6.11 15.25 -15.19
C ASP A 26 6.43 13.80 -14.75
N ARG A 27 6.91 13.58 -13.53
CA ARG A 27 7.26 12.24 -13.04
C ARG A 27 6.18 11.70 -12.12
N LEU A 28 5.84 10.43 -12.31
CA LEU A 28 5.00 9.64 -11.42
C LEU A 28 5.84 8.62 -10.66
N PHE A 29 5.56 8.47 -9.37
CA PHE A 29 6.13 7.46 -8.49
C PHE A 29 4.98 6.67 -7.85
N SER A 30 5.14 5.37 -7.68
CA SER A 30 4.08 4.55 -7.10
C SER A 30 4.60 3.24 -6.50
N LYS A 31 3.83 2.70 -5.55
CA LYS A 31 3.94 1.32 -5.06
C LYS A 31 2.71 0.53 -5.51
N VAL A 32 2.96 -0.59 -6.18
CA VAL A 32 1.93 -1.46 -6.77
C VAL A 32 2.12 -2.90 -6.29
N LEU A 33 1.06 -3.48 -5.73
CA LEU A 33 1.04 -4.87 -5.29
C LEU A 33 0.99 -5.84 -6.47
N GLY A 34 1.94 -6.77 -6.54
CA GLY A 34 1.98 -7.85 -7.51
C GLY A 34 2.25 -9.20 -6.83
N THR A 35 3.26 -9.93 -7.30
CA THR A 35 3.84 -11.06 -6.54
C THR A 35 4.63 -10.58 -5.33
N TYR A 36 5.22 -9.39 -5.44
CA TYR A 36 5.86 -8.61 -4.40
C TYR A 36 5.35 -7.16 -4.52
N PRO A 37 5.58 -6.28 -3.54
CA PRO A 37 5.38 -4.85 -3.72
C PRO A 37 6.43 -4.35 -4.73
N TYR A 38 5.97 -3.73 -5.81
CA TYR A 38 6.83 -3.19 -6.85
C TYR A 38 6.74 -1.67 -6.89
N TYR A 39 7.89 -1.02 -7.08
CA TYR A 39 7.98 0.43 -7.20
C TYR A 39 8.06 0.79 -8.68
N VAL A 40 7.33 1.82 -9.07
CA VAL A 40 7.18 2.29 -10.45
C VAL A 40 7.62 3.75 -10.52
N GLU A 41 8.36 4.07 -11.58
CA GLU A 41 8.64 5.43 -12.03
C GLU A 41 8.18 5.58 -13.49
N LEU A 42 7.56 6.70 -13.82
CA LEU A 42 7.14 7.04 -15.18
C LEU A 42 7.33 8.53 -15.44
N ASP A 43 8.00 8.87 -16.54
CA ASP A 43 8.02 10.21 -17.10
C ASP A 43 6.86 10.39 -18.09
N LEU A 44 5.97 11.33 -17.81
CA LEU A 44 4.77 11.61 -18.60
C LEU A 44 5.08 12.29 -19.94
N ARG A 45 6.24 12.94 -20.08
CA ARG A 45 6.64 13.63 -21.32
C ARG A 45 7.28 12.67 -22.30
N THR A 46 8.18 11.82 -21.83
CA THR A 46 8.96 10.91 -22.69
C THR A 46 8.32 9.53 -22.80
N GLY A 47 7.51 9.13 -21.82
CA GLY A 47 7.02 7.77 -21.66
C GLY A 47 8.06 6.79 -21.10
N GLU A 48 9.29 7.27 -20.81
CA GLU A 48 10.31 6.46 -20.16
C GLU A 48 9.83 6.01 -18.79
N ASN A 49 10.04 4.73 -18.48
CA ASN A 49 9.51 4.15 -17.26
C ASN A 49 10.39 3.04 -16.72
N ARG A 50 10.27 2.82 -15.40
CA ARG A 50 11.00 1.79 -14.67
C ARG A 50 10.05 1.11 -13.70
N CYS A 51 10.26 -0.17 -13.48
CA CYS A 51 9.56 -0.94 -12.46
C CYS A 51 10.51 -1.93 -11.83
N THR A 52 10.43 -2.10 -10.51
CA THR A 52 11.25 -3.10 -9.78
C THR A 52 10.80 -4.55 -10.00
N CYS A 53 9.82 -4.79 -10.86
CA CYS A 53 9.43 -6.16 -11.23
C CYS A 53 10.42 -6.78 -12.23
N PRO A 54 10.37 -8.11 -12.45
CA PRO A 54 11.33 -8.81 -13.32
C PRO A 54 11.39 -8.34 -14.79
N LEU A 55 10.42 -7.54 -15.25
CA LEU A 55 10.42 -6.96 -16.60
C LEU A 55 11.16 -5.61 -16.69
N GLY A 56 11.43 -4.94 -15.57
CA GLY A 56 12.19 -3.68 -15.53
C GLY A 56 11.45 -2.42 -16.02
N GLY A 57 10.41 -2.57 -16.84
CA GLY A 57 9.62 -1.49 -17.43
C GLY A 57 8.52 -2.06 -18.33
N ASP A 58 7.72 -1.20 -18.95
CA ASP A 58 6.68 -1.55 -19.93
C ASP A 58 5.78 -2.73 -19.49
N CYS A 59 5.47 -2.76 -18.19
CA CYS A 59 4.77 -3.85 -17.56
C CYS A 59 3.37 -3.43 -17.08
N LYS A 60 2.58 -4.42 -16.66
CA LYS A 60 1.23 -4.19 -16.10
C LYS A 60 1.22 -3.24 -14.90
N HIS A 61 2.30 -3.14 -14.13
CA HIS A 61 2.36 -2.22 -12.98
C HIS A 61 2.48 -0.77 -13.47
N VAL A 62 3.34 -0.49 -14.45
CA VAL A 62 3.43 0.84 -15.09
C VAL A 62 2.09 1.21 -15.72
N ALA A 63 1.48 0.30 -16.47
CA ALA A 63 0.14 0.51 -17.03
C ALA A 63 -0.93 0.78 -15.95
N ALA A 64 -0.84 0.14 -14.78
CA ALA A 64 -1.76 0.40 -13.67
C ALA A 64 -1.58 1.80 -13.08
N VAL A 65 -0.33 2.28 -12.98
CA VAL A 65 -0.01 3.64 -12.51
C VAL A 65 -0.48 4.70 -13.50
N MET A 66 -0.26 4.47 -14.81
CA MET A 66 -0.84 5.32 -15.85
C MET A 66 -2.35 5.43 -15.69
N LYS A 67 -3.02 4.28 -15.53
CA LYS A 67 -4.48 4.26 -15.39
C LYS A 67 -4.95 4.95 -14.10
N ALA A 68 -4.22 4.80 -13.01
CA ALA A 68 -4.48 5.50 -11.76
C ALA A 68 -4.41 7.01 -11.93
N HIS A 69 -3.33 7.52 -12.53
CA HIS A 69 -3.16 8.94 -12.82
C HIS A 69 -4.25 9.49 -13.75
N GLU A 70 -4.54 8.80 -14.86
CA GLU A 70 -5.63 9.17 -15.78
C GLU A 70 -7.00 9.23 -15.10
N SER A 71 -7.20 8.41 -14.06
CA SER A 71 -8.44 8.35 -13.29
C SER A 71 -8.45 9.34 -12.11
N GLY A 72 -7.42 10.17 -11.96
CA GLY A 72 -7.28 11.15 -10.88
C GLY A 72 -6.81 10.59 -9.54
N PHE A 73 -6.35 9.34 -9.48
CA PHE A 73 -5.80 8.73 -8.26
C PHE A 73 -4.30 9.04 -8.15
N TYR A 74 -3.97 10.25 -7.70
CA TYR A 74 -2.61 10.67 -7.38
C TYR A 74 -2.60 11.86 -6.41
N PHE A 75 -1.48 12.03 -5.73
CA PHE A 75 -1.14 13.24 -4.99
C PHE A 75 -0.14 14.06 -5.80
N GLU A 76 -0.40 15.34 -6.01
CA GLU A 76 0.57 16.24 -6.63
C GLU A 76 1.43 16.91 -5.56
N THR A 77 2.74 16.85 -5.74
CA THR A 77 3.72 17.48 -4.86
C THR A 77 4.64 18.40 -5.65
N PHE A 78 5.14 19.42 -4.95
CA PHE A 78 6.22 20.29 -5.41
C PHE A 78 7.51 20.05 -4.62
N ASP A 79 7.52 19.07 -3.69
CA ASP A 79 8.71 18.69 -2.97
C ASP A 79 9.60 17.79 -3.84
N ARG A 80 10.80 18.29 -4.14
CA ARG A 80 11.86 17.55 -4.84
C ARG A 80 12.27 16.26 -4.14
N HIS A 81 12.03 16.11 -2.83
CA HIS A 81 12.32 14.86 -2.12
C HIS A 81 11.53 13.68 -2.65
N ALA A 82 10.43 13.91 -3.38
CA ALA A 82 9.70 12.85 -4.07
C ALA A 82 10.57 12.03 -5.03
N GLU A 83 11.67 12.59 -5.55
CA GLU A 83 12.60 11.85 -6.42
C GLU A 83 13.42 10.80 -5.68
N LEU A 84 13.61 10.95 -4.36
CA LEU A 84 14.39 10.03 -3.53
C LEU A 84 13.50 9.22 -2.58
N PHE A 85 12.45 9.85 -2.04
CA PHE A 85 11.59 9.31 -0.99
C PHE A 85 10.10 9.48 -1.33
N PRO A 86 9.63 8.98 -2.50
CA PRO A 86 8.24 9.17 -2.91
C PRO A 86 7.23 8.55 -1.95
N GLU A 87 7.59 7.43 -1.30
CA GLU A 87 6.72 6.80 -0.31
C GLU A 87 6.54 7.66 0.93
N ALA A 88 7.58 8.37 1.40
CA ALA A 88 7.46 9.27 2.53
C ALA A 88 6.48 10.41 2.22
N VAL A 89 6.60 11.01 1.04
CA VAL A 89 5.67 12.03 0.54
C VAL A 89 4.25 11.46 0.43
N ALA A 90 4.08 10.24 -0.09
CA ALA A 90 2.78 9.59 -0.13
C ALA A 90 2.17 9.40 1.27
N MET A 91 2.99 9.01 2.26
CA MET A 91 2.54 8.85 3.64
C MET A 91 2.13 10.18 4.27
N GLU A 92 2.79 11.30 3.94
CA GLU A 92 2.37 12.63 4.38
C GLU A 92 0.98 12.98 3.85
N PHE A 93 0.74 12.81 2.55
CA PHE A 93 -0.61 13.04 1.99
C PHE A 93 -1.67 12.10 2.56
N LEU A 94 -1.32 10.82 2.78
CA LEU A 94 -2.25 9.87 3.38
C LEU A 94 -2.59 10.24 4.84
N ALA A 95 -1.65 10.82 5.60
CA ALA A 95 -1.92 11.28 6.95
C ALA A 95 -3.02 12.36 6.99
N GLU A 96 -3.15 13.17 5.94
CA GLU A 96 -4.21 14.17 5.79
C GLU A 96 -5.57 13.57 5.38
N VAL A 97 -5.61 12.30 4.95
CA VAL A 97 -6.83 11.58 4.56
C VAL A 97 -6.87 10.19 5.23
N PRO A 98 -7.11 10.13 6.56
CA PRO A 98 -6.96 8.90 7.36
C PRO A 98 -7.78 7.70 6.86
N GLU A 99 -8.96 7.92 6.28
CA GLU A 99 -9.80 6.86 5.72
C GLU A 99 -9.16 6.19 4.51
N LEU A 100 -8.49 6.97 3.67
CA LEU A 100 -7.73 6.46 2.53
C LEU A 100 -6.44 5.80 3.01
N ALA A 101 -5.75 6.40 4.00
CA ALA A 101 -4.60 5.77 4.64
C ALA A 101 -4.95 4.39 5.19
N LEU A 102 -6.09 4.26 5.87
CA LEU A 102 -6.55 2.97 6.39
C LEU A 102 -6.74 1.96 5.25
N ASP A 103 -7.47 2.32 4.20
CA ASP A 103 -7.68 1.43 3.05
C ASP A 103 -6.35 0.95 2.41
N VAL A 104 -5.40 1.87 2.23
CA VAL A 104 -4.05 1.54 1.72
C VAL A 104 -3.32 0.57 2.66
N ILE A 105 -3.31 0.86 3.95
CA ILE A 105 -2.63 0.02 4.95
C ILE A 105 -3.27 -1.36 5.05
N LEU A 106 -4.61 -1.47 5.02
CA LEU A 106 -5.31 -2.76 5.07
C LEU A 106 -5.02 -3.60 3.82
N LYS A 107 -4.94 -2.98 2.64
CA LYS A 107 -4.56 -3.65 1.39
C LYS A 107 -3.13 -4.18 1.45
N GLU A 108 -2.21 -3.38 1.94
CA GLU A 108 -0.81 -3.77 2.10
C GLU A 108 -0.65 -4.86 3.17
N LEU A 109 -1.34 -4.73 4.30
CA LEU A 109 -1.34 -5.73 5.38
C LEU A 109 -1.85 -7.09 4.88
N ARG A 110 -2.96 -7.11 4.15
CA ARG A 110 -3.48 -8.34 3.54
C ARG A 110 -2.46 -9.03 2.64
N PHE A 111 -1.67 -8.24 1.94
CA PHE A 111 -0.61 -8.77 1.08
C PHE A 111 0.57 -9.29 1.92
N ALA A 112 1.00 -8.53 2.92
CA ALA A 112 2.12 -8.86 3.80
C ALA A 112 1.89 -10.15 4.61
N LEU A 113 0.65 -10.41 5.06
CA LEU A 113 0.30 -11.65 5.78
C LEU A 113 0.73 -12.92 5.02
N SER A 114 0.67 -12.88 3.68
CA SER A 114 1.03 -14.02 2.84
C SER A 114 2.47 -14.02 2.32
N THR A 115 3.26 -12.97 2.58
CA THR A 115 4.56 -12.75 1.91
C THR A 115 5.70 -12.33 2.82
N ASP A 116 5.41 -11.83 4.03
CA ASP A 116 6.41 -11.45 5.01
C ASP A 116 6.85 -12.67 5.84
N GLU A 117 8.01 -13.22 5.49
CA GLU A 117 8.60 -14.38 6.18
C GLU A 117 9.03 -14.06 7.62
N SER A 118 9.29 -12.79 7.93
CA SER A 118 9.81 -12.37 9.24
C SER A 118 8.72 -11.95 10.24
N GLY A 119 7.55 -11.59 9.73
CA GLY A 119 6.47 -10.96 10.49
C GLY A 119 6.72 -9.50 10.87
N SER A 120 7.88 -8.93 10.55
CA SER A 120 8.23 -7.55 10.91
C SER A 120 7.34 -6.52 10.19
N GLU A 121 7.08 -6.75 8.90
CA GLU A 121 6.27 -5.87 8.08
C GLU A 121 4.80 -5.98 8.44
N VAL A 122 4.30 -7.20 8.68
CA VAL A 122 2.94 -7.44 9.18
C VAL A 122 2.72 -6.71 10.51
N ALA A 123 3.63 -6.85 11.48
CA ALA A 123 3.51 -6.18 12.77
C ALA A 123 3.53 -4.64 12.64
N ARG A 124 4.38 -4.11 11.76
CA ARG A 124 4.44 -2.66 11.46
C ARG A 124 3.12 -2.16 10.87
N LEU A 125 2.54 -2.90 9.94
CA LEU A 125 1.28 -2.57 9.27
C LEU A 125 0.08 -2.72 10.21
N LEU A 126 0.03 -3.77 11.02
CA LEU A 126 -0.98 -3.96 12.07
C LEU A 126 -1.06 -2.75 13.00
N ARG A 127 0.08 -2.28 13.53
CA ARG A 127 0.11 -1.11 14.40
C ARG A 127 -0.38 0.17 13.74
N ARG A 128 -0.05 0.38 12.46
CA ARG A 128 -0.60 1.51 11.69
C ARG A 128 -2.10 1.36 11.51
N ALA A 129 -2.57 0.17 11.17
CA ALA A 129 -3.97 -0.12 10.95
C ALA A 129 -4.81 0.08 12.23
N LEU A 130 -4.32 -0.38 13.39
CA LEU A 130 -4.95 -0.19 14.69
C LEU A 130 -5.15 1.31 14.99
N LYS A 131 -4.09 2.11 14.88
CA LYS A 131 -4.14 3.57 15.09
C LYS A 131 -5.08 4.28 14.11
N LEU A 132 -5.06 3.89 12.84
CA LEU A 132 -5.94 4.49 11.83
C LEU A 132 -7.40 4.06 12.03
N THR A 133 -7.64 2.84 12.50
CA THR A 133 -8.99 2.34 12.82
C THR A 133 -9.57 3.09 14.02
N GLU A 134 -8.75 3.34 15.03
CA GLU A 134 -9.12 4.21 16.16
C GLU A 134 -9.44 5.63 15.69
N ALA A 135 -8.52 6.26 14.95
CA ALA A 135 -8.65 7.64 14.50
C ALA A 135 -9.85 7.88 13.55
N THR A 136 -10.20 6.88 12.73
CA THR A 136 -11.31 6.97 11.77
C THR A 136 -12.64 6.46 12.34
N GLY A 137 -12.64 5.74 13.47
CA GLY A 137 -13.83 5.08 14.01
C GLY A 137 -14.40 3.96 13.15
N LYS A 138 -13.66 3.46 12.14
CA LYS A 138 -14.15 2.46 11.17
C LYS A 138 -14.18 1.05 11.75
N ARG A 139 -15.23 0.77 12.52
CA ARG A 139 -15.46 -0.54 13.16
C ARG A 139 -15.47 -1.71 12.18
N GLU A 140 -15.85 -1.53 10.92
CA GLU A 140 -15.75 -2.58 9.89
C GLU A 140 -14.32 -3.12 9.67
N ALA A 141 -13.28 -2.35 9.99
CA ALA A 141 -11.90 -2.82 9.92
C ALA A 141 -11.56 -3.84 11.01
N LEU A 142 -12.28 -3.84 12.14
CA LEU A 142 -11.98 -4.71 13.29
C LEU A 142 -11.98 -6.19 12.92
N HIS A 143 -12.95 -6.63 12.12
CA HIS A 143 -13.03 -8.03 11.73
C HIS A 143 -11.78 -8.49 10.96
N PHE A 144 -11.30 -7.67 10.03
CA PHE A 144 -10.06 -7.99 9.31
C PHE A 144 -8.84 -7.95 10.23
N LEU A 145 -8.79 -7.03 11.20
CA LEU A 145 -7.67 -6.95 12.15
C LEU A 145 -7.65 -8.13 13.12
N GLU A 146 -8.81 -8.64 13.53
CA GLU A 146 -8.93 -9.89 14.28
C GLU A 146 -8.32 -11.06 13.51
N ASP A 147 -8.74 -11.25 12.26
CA ASP A 147 -8.23 -12.33 11.41
C ASP A 147 -6.71 -12.19 11.19
N ALA A 148 -6.23 -10.96 10.96
CA ALA A 148 -4.82 -10.68 10.74
C ALA A 148 -3.94 -10.96 11.98
N VAL A 149 -4.43 -10.60 13.17
CA VAL A 149 -3.71 -10.90 14.44
C VAL A 149 -3.70 -12.39 14.72
N GLU A 150 -4.80 -13.10 14.46
CA GLU A 150 -4.87 -14.55 14.65
C GLU A 150 -3.93 -15.27 13.68
N GLU A 151 -3.91 -14.87 12.40
CA GLU A 151 -2.98 -15.41 11.40
C GLU A 151 -1.52 -15.15 11.80
N TYR A 152 -1.21 -13.93 12.26
CA TYR A 152 0.12 -13.59 12.77
C TYR A 152 0.53 -14.48 13.95
N LYS A 153 -0.35 -14.65 14.93
CA LYS A 153 -0.12 -15.48 16.11
C LYS A 153 0.02 -16.96 15.75
N HIS A 154 -0.70 -17.44 14.75
CA HIS A 154 -0.57 -18.81 14.27
C HIS A 154 0.83 -19.08 13.72
N VAL A 155 1.38 -18.17 12.92
CA VAL A 155 2.72 -18.30 12.32
C VAL A 155 3.84 -18.03 13.34
N PHE A 156 3.68 -17.01 14.18
CA PHE A 156 4.69 -16.53 15.13
C PHE A 156 4.26 -16.76 16.59
N SER A 157 3.80 -17.98 16.89
CA SER A 157 3.17 -18.32 18.18
C SER A 157 4.08 -18.18 19.41
N ASP A 158 5.39 -18.27 19.21
CA ASP A 158 6.43 -18.16 20.23
C ASP A 158 6.91 -16.72 20.46
N TYR A 159 6.44 -15.76 19.66
CA TYR A 159 6.86 -14.37 19.76
C TYR A 159 6.03 -13.64 20.82
N GLU A 160 6.70 -13.01 21.78
CA GLU A 160 6.05 -12.10 22.75
C GLU A 160 5.27 -10.98 22.05
N LEU A 161 5.71 -10.61 20.84
CA LEU A 161 5.02 -9.63 19.99
C LEU A 161 3.59 -10.06 19.63
N SER A 162 3.32 -11.36 19.46
CA SER A 162 1.99 -11.86 19.14
C SER A 162 0.99 -11.57 20.27
N LEU A 163 1.41 -11.72 21.53
CA LEU A 163 0.59 -11.37 22.70
C LEU A 163 0.36 -9.86 22.78
N LYS A 164 1.41 -9.06 22.52
CA LYS A 164 1.30 -7.59 22.51
C LYS A 164 0.30 -7.09 21.47
N LEU A 165 0.33 -7.65 20.25
CA LEU A 165 -0.61 -7.27 19.20
C LEU A 165 -2.05 -7.68 19.53
N GLU A 166 -2.25 -8.81 20.20
CA GLU A 166 -3.57 -9.24 20.69
C GLU A 166 -4.12 -8.30 21.76
N ASP A 167 -3.28 -7.86 22.70
CA ASP A 167 -3.66 -6.89 23.73
C ASP A 167 -3.94 -5.50 23.11
N GLU A 168 -3.09 -5.01 22.20
CA GLU A 168 -3.30 -3.75 21.45
C GLU A 168 -4.66 -3.78 20.68
N LEU A 169 -5.02 -4.92 20.07
CA LEU A 169 -6.33 -5.10 19.42
C LEU A 169 -7.50 -5.11 20.42
N ARG A 170 -7.33 -5.71 21.60
CA ARG A 170 -8.36 -5.74 22.65
C ARG A 170 -8.63 -4.34 23.20
N GLU A 171 -7.59 -3.54 23.38
CA GLU A 171 -7.69 -2.13 23.79
C GLU A 171 -8.48 -1.33 22.76
N LEU A 172 -8.16 -1.46 21.47
CA LEU A 172 -8.89 -0.81 20.38
C LEU A 172 -10.39 -1.14 20.40
N LYS A 173 -10.76 -2.43 20.56
CA LYS A 173 -12.17 -2.85 20.62
C LYS A 173 -12.93 -2.23 21.79
N THR A 174 -12.23 -1.90 22.86
CA THR A 174 -12.83 -1.26 24.05
C THR A 174 -12.99 0.25 23.85
N ALA A 175 -12.11 0.86 23.06
CA ALA A 175 -12.14 2.30 22.76
C ALA A 175 -13.20 2.68 21.71
N LEU A 176 -13.52 1.79 20.77
CA LEU A 176 -14.51 2.00 19.70
C LEU A 176 -15.92 1.57 20.09
#